data_AF-A0A5B8XDP9-F1
#
_entry.id   AF-A0A5B8XDP9-F1
#
_cell.length_a   1.000
_cell.length_b   1.000
_cell.length_c   1.000
_cell.angle_alpha   90.00
_cell.angle_beta   90.00
_cell.angle_gamma   90.00
#
_symmetry.space_group_name_H-M   'P 1'
#
loop_
_entity.id
_entity.type
_entity.pdbx_description
1 polymer ?
#
loop_
_entity_poly.entity_id
_entity_poly.type
_entity_poly.pdbx_seq_one_letter_code
_entity_poly.pdbx_strand_id
1 'polypeptide(L)'
;MAAIFYMPRLFVYHAGVKNGSESDKIFQIMEAKLLKIIMNPAGILTFLTGIALARMKYGGQIGNHWLTVKGFAAVLIAVFHIYLMKIRIIFLNGKNTKSHKFYRFINEIPTILLFIIVAMVIFKPF
;
A
#
# COMPACT_ATOMS: atom_id res chain seq x y z
N MET A 1 2.48 6.01 4.96
CA MET A 1 3.52 5.55 4.01
C MET A 1 4.33 4.38 4.55
N ALA A 2 4.98 4.48 5.72
CA ALA A 2 5.87 3.43 6.25
C ALA A 2 5.31 2.00 6.23
N ALA A 3 4.04 1.82 6.60
CA ALA A 3 3.45 0.48 6.65
C ALA A 3 3.24 -0.20 5.28
N ILE A 4 2.99 0.58 4.21
CA ILE A 4 2.85 0.06 2.83
C ILE A 4 4.20 -0.40 2.28
N PHE A 5 5.30 0.24 2.69
CA PHE A 5 6.67 -0.20 2.34
C PHE A 5 7.09 -1.43 3.14
N TYR A 6 6.60 -1.57 4.37
CA TYR A 6 7.03 -2.64 5.27
C TYR A 6 6.30 -3.97 5.01
N MET A 7 5.05 -3.93 4.55
CA MET A 7 4.23 -5.12 4.34
C MET A 7 4.73 -6.08 3.24
N PRO A 8 5.11 -5.63 2.04
CA PRO A 8 5.71 -6.52 1.03
C PRO A 8 6.98 -7.20 1.53
N ARG A 9 7.79 -6.45 2.29
CA ARG A 9 9.02 -6.96 2.89
C ARG A 9 8.74 -8.09 3.88
N LEU A 10 7.70 -7.98 4.70
CA LEU A 10 7.24 -9.08 5.55
C LEU A 10 6.87 -10.31 4.72
N PHE A 11 6.12 -10.14 3.61
CA PHE A 11 5.76 -11.25 2.72
C PHE A 11 6.97 -11.95 2.08
N VAL A 12 8.06 -11.24 1.80
CA VAL A 12 9.31 -11.85 1.30
C VAL A 12 9.87 -12.86 2.30
N TYR A 13 9.90 -12.49 3.59
CA TYR A 13 10.39 -13.38 4.64
C TYR A 13 9.41 -14.51 4.93
N HIS A 14 8.10 -14.19 4.98
CA HIS A 14 7.05 -15.15 5.21
C HIS A 14 6.96 -16.22 4.10
N ALA A 15 7.23 -15.86 2.83
CA ALA A 15 7.25 -16.83 1.72
C ALA A 15 8.32 -17.93 1.86
N GLY A 16 9.36 -17.71 2.70
CA GLY A 16 10.38 -18.72 3.01
C GLY A 16 10.05 -19.62 4.20
N VAL A 17 8.93 -19.38 4.89
CA VAL A 17 8.53 -20.09 6.10
C VAL A 17 7.57 -21.21 5.76
N LYS A 18 7.70 -22.36 6.46
CA LYS A 18 6.79 -23.49 6.30
C LYS A 18 5.43 -23.17 6.91
N ASN A 19 4.36 -23.38 6.14
CA ASN A 19 2.97 -23.24 6.61
C ASN A 19 2.74 -24.08 7.88
N GLY A 20 2.10 -23.48 8.89
CA GLY A 20 1.78 -24.13 10.16
C GLY A 20 2.93 -24.14 11.19
N SER A 21 4.12 -23.63 10.85
CA SER A 21 5.21 -23.44 11.81
C SER A 21 4.89 -22.34 12.83
N GLU A 22 5.64 -22.29 13.94
CA GLU A 22 5.52 -21.18 14.90
C GLU A 22 5.82 -19.82 14.27
N SER A 23 6.82 -19.78 13.38
CA SER A 23 7.19 -18.57 12.65
C SER A 23 6.04 -18.07 11.74
N ASP A 24 5.32 -18.96 11.07
CA ASP A 24 4.14 -18.62 10.24
C ASP A 24 3.08 -17.89 11.08
N LYS A 25 2.74 -18.43 12.27
CA LYS A 25 1.80 -17.79 13.18
C LYS A 25 2.26 -16.40 13.63
N ILE A 26 3.56 -16.24 13.92
CA ILE A 26 4.13 -14.94 14.30
C ILE A 26 4.03 -13.94 13.15
N PHE A 27 4.38 -14.34 11.92
CA PHE A 27 4.24 -13.48 10.73
C PHE A 27 2.79 -13.07 10.50
N GLN A 28 1.84 -14.00 10.60
CA GLN A 28 0.41 -13.71 10.45
C GLN A 28 -0.09 -12.69 11.48
N ILE A 29 0.38 -12.76 12.74
CA ILE A 29 0.06 -11.78 13.79
C ILE A 29 0.65 -10.41 13.45
N MET A 30 1.93 -10.35 13.05
CA MET A 30 2.58 -9.08 12.68
C MET A 30 1.87 -8.42 11.50
N GLU A 31 1.55 -9.19 10.46
CA GLU A 31 0.81 -8.71 9.28
C GLU A 31 -0.59 -8.23 9.65
N ALA A 32 -1.30 -8.95 10.54
CA ALA A 32 -2.62 -8.57 11.00
C ALA A 32 -2.61 -7.24 11.75
N LYS A 33 -1.66 -7.08 12.70
CA LYS A 33 -1.50 -5.85 13.48
C LYS A 33 -1.13 -4.70 12.55
N LEU A 34 -0.19 -4.90 11.64
CA LEU A 34 0.23 -3.88 10.69
C LEU A 34 -0.93 -3.40 9.79
N LEU A 35 -1.73 -4.32 9.25
CA LEU A 35 -2.91 -3.96 8.45
C LEU A 35 -3.98 -3.26 9.29
N LYS A 36 -4.43 -3.91 10.35
CA LYS A 36 -5.66 -3.52 11.05
C LYS A 36 -5.45 -2.34 11.98
N ILE A 37 -4.30 -2.27 12.66
CA ILE A 37 -4.00 -1.23 13.64
C ILE A 37 -3.35 -0.01 13.00
N ILE A 38 -2.53 -0.20 11.96
CA ILE A 38 -1.74 0.89 11.39
C ILE A 38 -2.28 1.30 10.02
N MET A 39 -2.29 0.39 9.03
CA MET A 39 -2.57 0.77 7.64
C MET A 39 -4.02 1.20 7.40
N ASN A 40 -4.99 0.44 7.89
CA ASN A 40 -6.40 0.72 7.67
C ASN A 40 -6.84 2.07 8.27
N PRO A 41 -6.63 2.35 9.57
CA PRO A 41 -7.05 3.63 10.14
C PRO A 41 -6.27 4.80 9.55
N ALA A 42 -4.96 4.66 9.32
CA ALA A 42 -4.17 5.71 8.69
C ALA A 42 -4.62 5.98 7.24
N GLY A 43 -4.96 4.92 6.49
CA GLY A 43 -5.48 5.02 5.13
C GLY A 43 -6.81 5.76 5.08
N ILE A 44 -7.75 5.39 5.96
CA ILE A 44 -9.06 6.05 6.08
C ILE A 44 -8.87 7.54 6.42
N LEU A 45 -8.04 7.86 7.41
CA LEU A 45 -7.79 9.25 7.80
C LEU A 45 -7.17 10.05 6.65
N THR A 46 -6.21 9.45 5.92
CA THR A 46 -5.56 10.09 4.77
C THR A 46 -6.56 10.38 3.65
N PHE A 47 -7.47 9.45 3.35
CA PHE A 47 -8.51 9.66 2.35
C PHE A 47 -9.52 10.73 2.78
N LEU A 48 -10.03 10.66 4.01
CA LEU A 48 -10.99 11.63 4.53
C LEU A 48 -10.43 13.06 4.55
N THR A 49 -9.21 13.21 5.09
CA THR A 49 -8.53 14.52 5.12
C THR A 49 -8.16 15.01 3.72
N GLY A 50 -7.74 14.11 2.82
CA GLY A 50 -7.45 14.45 1.42
C GLY A 50 -8.68 14.97 0.68
N ILE A 51 -9.83 14.30 0.83
CA ILE A 51 -11.11 14.73 0.23
C ILE A 51 -11.60 16.04 0.86
N ALA A 52 -11.52 16.17 2.18
CA ALA A 52 -11.91 17.39 2.88
C ALA A 52 -11.10 18.60 2.41
N LEU A 53 -9.77 18.47 2.31
CA LEU A 53 -8.89 19.52 1.80
C LEU A 53 -9.17 19.85 0.32
N ALA A 54 -9.42 18.84 -0.51
CA ALA A 54 -9.77 19.07 -1.91
C ALA A 54 -11.07 19.89 -2.03
N ARG A 55 -12.07 19.60 -1.19
CA ARG A 55 -13.35 20.33 -1.18
C ARG A 55 -13.22 21.73 -0.60
N MET A 56 -12.48 21.92 0.48
CA MET A 56 -12.27 23.23 1.11
C MET A 56 -11.45 24.18 0.23
N LYS A 57 -10.37 23.70 -0.39
CA LYS A 57 -9.42 24.57 -1.09
C LYS A 57 -9.77 24.82 -2.56
N TYR A 58 -10.39 23.85 -3.24
CA TYR A 58 -10.65 23.93 -4.67
C TYR A 58 -12.14 23.87 -5.03
N GLY A 59 -13.05 23.85 -4.05
CA GLY A 59 -14.50 23.86 -4.29
C GLY A 59 -15.03 22.70 -5.13
N GLY A 60 -14.25 21.63 -5.33
CA GLY A 60 -14.57 20.55 -6.27
C GLY A 60 -14.31 20.87 -7.75
N GLN A 61 -13.59 21.95 -8.08
CA GLN A 61 -13.17 22.20 -9.45
C GLN A 61 -12.07 21.20 -9.87
N ILE A 62 -12.48 20.21 -10.67
CA ILE A 62 -11.63 19.16 -11.25
C ILE A 62 -10.73 19.71 -12.38
N GLY A 63 -10.87 20.99 -12.75
CA GLY A 63 -10.12 21.64 -13.84
C GLY A 63 -8.61 21.83 -13.58
N ASN A 64 -8.15 21.66 -12.34
CA ASN A 64 -6.72 21.67 -12.03
C ASN A 64 -6.12 20.29 -12.35
N HIS A 65 -5.38 20.18 -13.46
CA HIS A 65 -4.64 18.96 -13.86
C HIS A 65 -3.83 18.37 -12.69
N TRP A 66 -3.26 19.24 -11.86
CA TRP A 66 -2.57 18.88 -10.61
C TRP A 66 -3.42 18.07 -9.61
N LEU A 67 -4.70 18.43 -9.43
CA LEU A 67 -5.60 17.75 -8.51
C LEU A 67 -5.97 16.36 -9.03
N THR A 68 -6.20 16.24 -10.34
CA THR A 68 -6.50 14.97 -11.01
C THR A 68 -5.33 13.99 -10.91
N VAL A 69 -4.09 14.46 -11.15
CA VAL A 69 -2.88 13.64 -11.04
C VAL A 69 -2.66 13.16 -9.60
N LYS A 70 -2.85 14.04 -8.60
CA LYS A 70 -2.78 13.64 -7.19
C LYS A 70 -3.86 12.66 -6.80
N GLY A 71 -5.10 12.85 -7.26
CA GLY A 71 -6.21 11.94 -7.03
C GLY A 71 -5.91 10.55 -7.61
N PHE A 72 -5.40 10.51 -8.85
CA PHE A 72 -4.99 9.27 -9.50
C PHE A 72 -3.89 8.53 -8.72
N ALA A 73 -2.86 9.24 -8.24
CA ALA A 73 -1.82 8.66 -7.39
C ALA A 73 -2.38 8.08 -6.08
N ALA A 74 -3.33 8.78 -5.43
CA ALA A 74 -3.98 8.28 -4.23
C ALA A 74 -4.79 7.00 -4.49
N VAL A 75 -5.50 6.93 -5.62
CA VAL A 75 -6.23 5.73 -6.05
C VAL A 75 -5.27 4.57 -6.32
N LEU A 76 -4.16 4.80 -7.02
CA LEU A 76 -3.15 3.76 -7.26
C LEU A 76 -2.61 3.16 -5.95
N ILE A 77 -2.30 4.00 -4.96
CA ILE A 77 -1.85 3.56 -3.65
C ILE A 77 -2.95 2.75 -2.94
N ALA A 78 -4.22 3.16 -3.03
CA ALA A 78 -5.33 2.42 -2.44
C ALA A 78 -5.54 1.04 -3.09
N VAL A 79 -5.46 0.96 -4.42
CA VAL A 79 -5.51 -0.32 -5.14
C VAL A 79 -4.37 -1.23 -4.70
N PHE A 80 -3.16 -0.69 -4.55
CA PHE A 80 -2.02 -1.44 -4.03
C PHE A 80 -2.25 -1.93 -2.60
N HIS A 81 -2.79 -1.09 -1.71
CA HIS A 81 -3.17 -1.48 -0.35
C HIS A 81 -4.16 -2.66 -0.33
N ILE A 82 -5.19 -2.62 -1.19
CA ILE A 82 -6.15 -3.72 -1.33
C ILE A 82 -5.49 -4.99 -1.84
N TYR A 83 -4.55 -4.87 -2.79
CA TYR A 83 -3.79 -6.00 -3.29
C TYR A 83 -2.96 -6.69 -2.20
N LEU A 84 -2.32 -5.92 -1.30
CA LEU A 84 -1.60 -6.46 -0.15
C LEU A 84 -2.53 -7.20 0.83
N MET A 85 -3.75 -6.68 1.07
CA MET A 85 -4.75 -7.37 1.87
C MET A 85 -5.12 -8.73 1.27
N LYS A 86 -5.28 -8.80 -0.07
CA LYS A 86 -5.55 -10.05 -0.78
C LYS A 86 -4.41 -11.06 -0.64
N ILE A 87 -3.16 -10.62 -0.75
CA ILE A 87 -1.99 -11.47 -0.54
C ILE A 87 -1.98 -12.07 0.87
N ARG A 88 -2.23 -11.26 1.90
CA ARG A 88 -2.31 -11.78 3.27
C ARG A 88 -3.36 -12.88 3.42
N ILE A 89 -4.53 -12.74 2.81
CA ILE A 89 -5.58 -13.78 2.85
C ILE A 89 -5.07 -15.09 2.21
N ILE A 90 -4.24 -15.00 1.16
CA ILE A 90 -3.61 -16.19 0.54
C ILE A 90 -2.63 -16.86 1.51
N PHE A 91 -1.80 -16.07 2.21
CA PHE A 91 -0.89 -16.57 3.25
C PHE A 91 -1.64 -17.22 4.41
N LEU A 92 -2.69 -16.59 4.93
CA LEU A 92 -3.54 -17.15 6.00
C LEU A 92 -4.14 -18.51 5.62
N ASN A 93 -4.53 -18.68 4.36
CA ASN A 93 -5.09 -19.93 3.87
C ASN A 93 -4.02 -20.99 3.55
N GLY A 94 -2.73 -20.70 3.75
CA GLY A 94 -1.62 -21.59 3.38
C GLY A 94 -1.53 -21.87 1.88
N LYS A 95 -2.21 -21.07 1.03
CA LYS A 95 -2.28 -21.28 -0.43
C LYS A 95 -1.21 -20.46 -1.17
N ASN A 96 -0.18 -19.99 -0.48
CA ASN A 96 0.87 -19.23 -1.12
C ASN A 96 1.69 -20.13 -2.06
N THR A 97 1.50 -19.94 -3.36
CA THR A 97 2.25 -20.63 -4.43
C THR A 97 3.37 -19.78 -5.01
N LYS A 98 3.58 -18.56 -4.47
CA LYS A 98 4.54 -17.59 -5.00
C LYS A 98 5.86 -17.61 -4.22
N SER A 99 6.96 -17.58 -4.96
CA SER A 99 8.33 -17.57 -4.42
C SER A 99 8.72 -16.20 -3.87
N HIS A 100 9.72 -16.16 -3.00
CA HIS A 100 10.32 -14.95 -2.42
C HIS A 100 10.69 -13.88 -3.48
N LYS A 101 11.09 -14.28 -4.70
CA LYS A 101 11.41 -13.35 -5.80
C LYS A 101 10.22 -12.49 -6.22
N PHE A 102 9.01 -13.07 -6.22
CA PHE A 102 7.79 -12.36 -6.57
C PHE A 102 7.47 -11.26 -5.56
N TYR A 103 7.62 -11.56 -4.27
CA TYR A 103 7.39 -10.59 -3.20
C TYR A 103 8.47 -9.50 -3.15
N ARG A 104 9.71 -9.78 -3.58
CA ARG A 104 10.73 -8.75 -3.76
C ARG A 104 10.35 -7.76 -4.86
N PHE A 105 9.82 -8.25 -5.97
CA PHE A 105 9.30 -7.36 -7.02
C PHE A 105 8.16 -6.48 -6.51
N ILE A 106 7.23 -7.05 -5.72
CA ILE A 106 6.15 -6.28 -5.09
C ILE A 106 6.69 -5.20 -4.14
N ASN A 107 7.80 -5.47 -3.45
CA ASN A 107 8.45 -4.50 -2.58
C ASN A 107 8.98 -3.27 -3.31
N GLU A 108 9.29 -3.37 -4.61
CA GLU A 108 9.75 -2.24 -5.41
C GLU A 108 8.60 -1.34 -5.90
N ILE A 109 7.37 -1.87 -6.00
CA ILE A 109 6.21 -1.12 -6.50
C ILE A 109 5.96 0.17 -5.69
N PRO A 110 5.93 0.15 -4.34
CA PRO A 110 5.82 1.37 -3.53
C PRO A 110 6.91 2.39 -3.82
N THR A 111 8.15 1.93 -4.02
CA THR A 111 9.32 2.80 -4.26
C THR A 111 9.22 3.49 -5.62
N ILE A 112 8.84 2.74 -6.66
CA ILE A 112 8.62 3.28 -8.00
C ILE A 112 7.47 4.29 -7.98
N LEU A 113 6.34 3.96 -7.33
CA LEU A 113 5.22 4.88 -7.17
C LEU A 113 5.64 6.17 -6.45
N LEU A 114 6.42 6.06 -5.37
CA LEU A 114 6.94 7.22 -4.66
C LEU A 114 7.80 8.10 -5.56
N PHE A 115 8.71 7.51 -6.33
CA PHE A 115 9.57 8.24 -7.25
C PHE A 115 8.75 9.00 -8.31
N ILE A 116 7.75 8.34 -8.91
CA ILE A 116 6.84 8.96 -9.89
C ILE A 116 6.08 10.12 -9.26
N ILE A 117 5.51 9.92 -8.07
CA ILE A 117 4.73 10.95 -7.37
C ILE A 117 5.62 12.16 -7.03
N VAL A 118 6.82 11.94 -6.51
CA VAL A 118 7.76 13.01 -6.17
C VAL A 118 8.22 13.75 -7.43
N ALA A 119 8.55 13.04 -8.51
CA ALA A 119 8.91 13.64 -9.78
C ALA A 119 7.77 14.52 -10.32
N MET A 120 6.53 14.01 -10.33
CA MET A 120 5.35 14.80 -10.73
C MET A 120 5.17 16.05 -9.85
N VAL A 121 5.48 15.95 -8.55
CA VAL A 121 5.36 17.08 -7.62
C VAL A 121 6.44 18.14 -7.81
N ILE A 122 7.67 17.74 -8.14
CA ILE A 122 8.81 18.63 -8.32
C ILE A 122 8.76 19.30 -9.68
N PHE A 123 8.62 18.51 -10.74
CA PHE A 123 8.65 19.03 -12.11
C PHE A 123 7.40 19.81 -12.47
N LYS A 124 6.29 19.61 -11.73
CA LYS A 124 4.97 20.20 -11.99
C LYS A 124 4.74 20.43 -13.50
N PRO A 125 4.69 19.37 -14.31
CA PRO A 125 4.54 19.52 -15.75
C PRO A 125 3.20 20.17 -16.17
N PHE A 126 2.35 20.54 -15.19
CA PHE A 126 1.08 21.22 -15.29
C PHE A 126 0.86 22.08 -14.03
#